data_AF-A0A1H8EVZ0-F1
#
_entry.id   AF-A0A1H8EVZ0-F1
#
_cell.length_a   1.000
_cell.length_b   1.000
_cell.length_c   1.000
_cell.angle_alpha   90.00
_cell.angle_beta   90.00
_cell.angle_gamma   90.00
#
_symmetry.space_group_name_H-M   'P 1'
#
loop_
_entity.id
_entity.type
_entity.pdbx_description
1 polymer ?
#
loop_
_entity_poly.entity_id
_entity_poly.type
_entity_poly.pdbx_seq_one_letter_code
_entity_poly.pdbx_strand_id
1 'polypeptide(L)'
;MDHNEHLLLKIQQYLQGQLQPGEMHQLEREALDDPMLQDAIDGYRQAKLVDHRQLSLLQQRLENRIAGQLAEKTAFYFGWQRLAVAATAGLLFFIACILLWMVINHHQHKQAQPQKKVDVELTPAPH
;
A
#
# COMPACT_ATOMS: atom_id res chain seq x y z
N MET A 1 -41.86 28.48 20.06
CA MET A 1 -40.43 28.16 19.90
C MET A 1 -39.72 28.87 21.01
N ASP A 2 -39.04 28.11 21.85
CA ASP A 2 -38.50 28.59 23.12
C ASP A 2 -37.24 29.45 22.87
N HIS A 3 -37.13 30.58 23.57
CA HIS A 3 -36.02 31.53 23.43
C HIS A 3 -34.63 30.85 23.60
N ASN A 4 -34.58 29.84 24.47
CA ASN A 4 -33.36 29.08 24.75
C ASN A 4 -32.89 28.23 23.56
N GLU A 5 -33.81 27.64 22.79
CA GLU A 5 -33.43 26.81 21.63
C GLU A 5 -32.77 27.65 20.54
N HIS A 6 -33.30 28.85 20.29
CA HIS A 6 -32.74 29.78 19.32
C HIS A 6 -31.34 30.27 19.74
N LEU A 7 -31.17 30.54 21.03
CA LEU A 7 -29.88 30.96 21.59
C LEU A 7 -28.83 29.85 21.48
N LEU A 8 -29.19 28.59 21.75
CA LEU A 8 -28.30 27.44 21.57
C LEU A 8 -27.86 27.28 20.10
N LEU A 9 -28.79 27.40 19.15
CA LEU A 9 -28.46 27.37 17.72
C LEU A 9 -27.51 28.52 17.33
N LYS A 10 -27.72 29.72 17.88
CA LYS A 10 -26.87 30.89 17.64
C LYS A 10 -25.44 30.70 18.19
N ILE A 11 -25.30 30.13 19.40
CA ILE A 11 -24.00 29.76 19.99
C ILE A 11 -23.29 28.72 19.12
N GLN A 12 -24.01 27.70 18.63
CA GLN A 12 -23.44 26.69 17.76
C GLN A 12 -22.90 27.30 16.45
N GLN A 13 -23.68 28.17 15.81
CA GLN A 13 -23.29 28.87 14.59
C GLN A 13 -22.09 29.82 14.84
N TYR A 14 -22.08 30.52 15.97
CA TYR A 14 -20.95 31.34 16.40
C TYR A 14 -19.66 30.50 16.54
N LEU A 15 -19.71 29.36 17.25
CA LEU A 15 -18.55 28.46 17.42
C LEU A 15 -18.12 27.78 16.11
N GLN A 16 -19.00 27.69 15.12
CA GLN A 16 -18.71 27.17 13.77
C GLN A 16 -18.24 28.27 12.80
N GLY A 17 -18.28 29.56 13.20
CA GLY A 17 -17.92 30.67 12.33
C GLY A 17 -18.95 30.98 11.24
N GLN A 18 -20.19 30.52 11.38
CA GLN A 18 -21.25 30.66 10.37
C GLN A 18 -22.16 31.87 10.60
N LEU A 19 -22.01 32.54 11.75
CA LEU A 19 -22.77 33.73 12.11
C LEU A 19 -22.21 34.97 11.36
N GLN A 20 -23.04 35.94 10.98
CA GLN A 20 -22.51 37.15 10.34
C GLN A 20 -21.64 37.96 11.33
N PRO A 21 -20.61 38.69 10.86
CA PRO A 21 -19.70 39.44 11.75
C PRO A 21 -20.43 40.40 12.70
N GLY A 22 -21.49 41.08 12.23
CA GLY A 22 -22.29 41.98 13.05
C GLY A 22 -23.08 41.27 14.16
N GLU A 23 -23.51 40.03 13.91
CA GLU A 23 -24.22 39.20 14.89
C GLU A 23 -23.27 38.53 15.89
N MET A 24 -22.05 38.21 15.46
CA MET A 24 -20.97 37.73 16.36
C MET A 24 -20.67 38.78 17.42
N HIS A 25 -20.43 40.02 17.00
CA HIS A 25 -20.16 41.13 17.93
C HIS A 25 -21.37 41.48 18.80
N GLN A 26 -22.61 41.20 18.35
CA GLN A 26 -23.79 41.35 19.20
C GLN A 26 -23.82 40.28 20.29
N LEU A 27 -23.59 39.03 19.93
CA LEU A 27 -23.56 37.92 20.88
C LEU A 27 -22.42 38.09 21.90
N GLU A 28 -21.26 38.58 21.47
CA GLU A 28 -20.14 38.89 22.37
C GLU A 28 -20.46 40.02 23.34
N ARG A 29 -21.16 41.07 22.90
CA ARG A 29 -21.63 42.13 23.78
C ARG A 29 -22.67 41.62 24.78
N GLU A 30 -23.62 40.82 24.31
CA GLU A 30 -24.63 40.18 25.15
C GLU A 30 -23.99 39.26 26.20
N ALA A 31 -22.92 38.54 25.84
CA ALA A 31 -22.16 37.73 26.78
C ALA A 31 -21.38 38.55 27.82
N LEU A 32 -20.97 39.78 27.50
CA LEU A 32 -20.36 40.67 28.49
C LEU A 32 -21.38 41.19 29.50
N ASP A 33 -22.63 41.38 29.07
CA ASP A 33 -23.72 41.85 29.92
C ASP A 33 -24.39 40.70 30.69
N ASP A 34 -24.34 39.47 30.17
CA ASP A 34 -24.91 38.26 30.78
C ASP A 34 -23.84 37.21 31.15
N PRO A 35 -23.47 37.10 32.45
CA PRO A 35 -22.51 36.11 32.93
C PRO A 35 -22.89 34.65 32.64
N MET A 36 -24.19 34.33 32.57
CA MET A 36 -24.65 32.96 32.29
C MET A 36 -24.45 32.60 30.83
N LEU A 37 -24.72 33.54 29.92
CA LEU A 37 -24.47 33.36 28.49
C LEU A 37 -22.98 33.16 28.21
N GLN A 38 -22.12 33.92 28.89
CA GLN A 38 -20.68 33.75 28.78
C GLN A 38 -20.22 32.35 29.20
N ASP A 39 -20.68 31.87 30.36
CA ASP A 39 -20.34 30.53 30.85
C ASP A 39 -20.86 29.43 29.90
N ALA A 40 -22.05 29.61 29.32
CA ALA A 40 -22.58 28.70 28.31
C ALA A 40 -21.68 28.66 27.06
N ILE A 41 -21.28 29.80 26.51
CA ILE A 41 -20.40 29.87 25.34
C ILE A 41 -19.06 29.18 25.63
N ASP A 42 -18.46 29.44 26.80
CA ASP A 42 -17.18 28.85 27.19
C ASP A 42 -17.29 27.34 27.43
N GLY A 43 -18.36 26.87 28.07
CA GLY A 43 -18.65 25.45 28.25
C GLY A 43 -18.79 24.71 26.92
N TYR A 44 -19.56 25.25 25.97
CA TYR A 44 -19.70 24.67 24.63
C TYR A 44 -18.39 24.70 23.83
N ARG A 45 -17.59 25.76 23.97
CA ARG A 45 -16.26 25.86 23.35
C ARG A 45 -15.33 24.76 23.87
N GLN A 46 -15.28 24.53 25.18
CA GLN A 46 -14.47 23.47 25.78
C GLN A 46 -14.92 22.08 25.33
N ALA A 47 -16.22 21.80 25.32
CA ALA A 47 -16.76 20.53 24.84
C ALA A 47 -16.36 20.23 23.38
N LYS A 48 -16.49 21.23 22.49
CA LYS A 48 -16.08 21.10 21.08
C LYS A 48 -14.58 20.85 20.94
N LEU A 49 -13.73 21.54 21.71
CA LEU A 49 -12.28 21.35 21.68
C LEU A 49 -11.85 19.94 22.15
N VAL A 50 -12.53 19.38 23.16
CA VAL A 50 -12.28 18.02 23.64
C VAL A 50 -12.62 17.00 22.54
N ASP A 51 -13.77 17.15 21.89
CA ASP A 51 -14.20 16.25 20.82
C ASP A 51 -13.22 16.27 19.63
N HIS A 52 -12.78 17.47 19.20
CA HIS A 52 -11.78 17.60 18.13
C HIS A 52 -10.43 16.96 18.48
N ARG A 53 -9.99 17.09 19.74
CA ARG A 53 -8.74 16.46 20.21
C ARG A 53 -8.87 14.93 20.22
N GLN A 54 -10.00 14.40 20.67
CA GLN A 54 -10.26 12.95 20.66
C GLN A 54 -10.29 12.41 19.24
N LEU A 55 -10.95 13.12 18.30
CA LEU A 55 -10.96 12.76 16.89
C LEU A 55 -9.55 12.74 16.29
N SER A 56 -8.72 13.74 16.58
CA SER A 56 -7.33 13.79 16.13
C SER A 56 -6.50 12.62 16.69
N LEU A 57 -6.65 12.27 17.96
CA LEU A 57 -5.97 11.12 18.57
C LEU A 57 -6.43 9.80 17.96
N LEU A 58 -7.72 9.66 17.65
CA LEU A 58 -8.27 8.48 16.99
C LEU A 58 -7.72 8.35 15.56
N GLN A 59 -7.68 9.46 14.80
CA GLN A 59 -7.06 9.50 13.47
C GLN A 59 -5.57 9.13 13.54
N GLN A 60 -4.84 9.67 14.50
CA GLN A 60 -3.42 9.37 14.70
C GLN A 60 -3.20 7.89 15.03
N ARG A 61 -4.06 7.29 15.89
CA ARG A 61 -3.99 5.84 16.19
C ARG A 61 -4.33 4.98 14.98
N LEU A 62 -5.29 5.41 14.17
CA LEU A 62 -5.66 4.72 12.94
C LEU A 62 -4.51 4.76 11.93
N GLU A 63 -3.94 5.94 11.70
CA GLU A 63 -2.78 6.14 10.82
C GLU A 63 -1.60 5.28 11.29
N ASN A 64 -1.29 5.26 12.58
CA ASN A 64 -0.20 4.45 13.11
C ASN A 64 -0.45 2.94 12.93
N ARG A 65 -1.70 2.48 13.03
CA ARG A 65 -2.07 1.08 12.78
C ARG A 65 -1.97 0.72 11.29
N ILE A 66 -2.40 1.62 10.41
CA ILE A 66 -2.30 1.43 8.96
C ILE A 66 -0.82 1.45 8.53
N ALA A 67 -0.04 2.40 9.03
CA ALA A 67 1.40 2.52 8.76
C ALA A 67 2.16 1.27 9.22
N GLY A 68 1.84 0.74 10.41
CA GLY A 68 2.41 -0.53 10.89
C GLY A 68 2.08 -1.72 9.98
N GLN A 69 0.83 -1.84 9.52
CA GLN A 69 0.42 -2.91 8.61
C GLN A 69 1.01 -2.79 7.20
N LEU A 70 1.22 -1.56 6.71
CA LEU A 70 1.87 -1.31 5.43
C LEU A 70 3.38 -1.58 5.50
N ALA A 71 4.04 -1.22 6.61
CA ALA A 71 5.46 -1.46 6.83
C ALA A 71 5.81 -2.96 6.89
N GLU A 72 4.95 -3.79 7.51
CA GLU A 72 5.13 -5.24 7.46
C GLU A 72 4.97 -5.79 6.04
N LYS A 73 3.94 -5.34 5.31
CA LYS A 73 3.70 -5.81 3.94
C LYS A 73 4.80 -5.44 2.95
N THR A 74 5.41 -4.25 3.07
CA THR A 74 6.49 -3.81 2.17
C THR A 74 7.82 -4.50 2.48
N ALA A 75 8.11 -4.81 3.75
CA ALA A 75 9.29 -5.59 4.13
C ALA A 75 9.27 -7.01 3.54
N PHE A 76 8.10 -7.67 3.57
CA PHE A 76 7.93 -8.98 2.92
C PHE A 76 8.03 -8.90 1.38
N TYR A 77 7.49 -7.85 0.75
CA TYR A 77 7.58 -7.66 -0.71
C TYR A 77 9.03 -7.51 -1.19
N PHE A 78 9.88 -6.81 -0.41
CA PHE A 78 11.29 -6.60 -0.74
C PHE A 78 12.12 -7.89 -0.69
N GLY A 79 11.78 -8.80 0.23
CA GLY A 79 12.41 -10.14 0.32
C GLY A 79 12.07 -11.05 -0.87
N TRP A 80 10.85 -10.98 -1.39
CA TRP A 80 10.37 -11.85 -2.46
C TRP A 80 10.88 -11.46 -3.85
N GLN A 81 11.19 -10.18 -4.09
CA GLN A 81 11.78 -9.74 -5.35
C GLN A 81 13.17 -10.36 -5.60
N ARG A 82 14.01 -10.46 -4.56
CA ARG A 82 15.34 -11.09 -4.67
C ARG A 82 15.23 -12.60 -4.96
N LEU A 83 14.21 -13.26 -4.41
CA LEU A 83 13.88 -14.66 -4.71
C LEU A 83 13.40 -14.84 -6.15
N ALA A 84 12.57 -13.94 -6.68
CA ALA A 84 12.08 -14.00 -8.06
C ALA A 84 13.23 -13.85 -9.08
N VAL A 85 14.19 -12.95 -8.81
CA VAL A 85 15.39 -12.77 -9.66
C VAL A 85 16.31 -14.00 -9.61
N ALA A 86 16.46 -14.64 -8.45
CA ALA A 86 17.25 -15.87 -8.34
C ALA A 86 16.61 -17.04 -9.10
N ALA A 87 15.27 -17.17 -9.06
CA ALA A 87 14.55 -18.20 -9.79
C ALA A 87 14.67 -18.06 -11.31
N THR A 88 14.56 -16.84 -11.85
CA THR A 88 14.72 -16.60 -13.29
C THR A 88 16.17 -16.84 -13.75
N ALA A 89 17.17 -16.42 -12.97
CA ALA A 89 18.57 -16.72 -13.26
C ALA A 89 18.86 -18.24 -13.24
N GLY A 90 18.26 -18.98 -12.30
CA GLY A 90 18.37 -20.44 -12.25
C GLY A 90 17.79 -21.10 -13.50
N LEU A 91 16.60 -20.70 -13.94
CA LEU A 91 15.97 -21.23 -15.16
C LEU A 91 16.84 -20.96 -16.40
N LEU A 92 17.38 -19.74 -16.53
CA LEU A 92 18.30 -19.40 -17.63
C LEU A 92 19.58 -20.27 -17.60
N PHE A 93 20.13 -20.52 -16.41
CA PHE A 93 21.29 -21.38 -16.25
C PHE A 93 20.99 -22.84 -16.65
N PHE A 94 19.83 -23.37 -16.23
CA PHE A 94 19.40 -24.71 -16.64
C PHE A 94 19.22 -24.81 -18.15
N ILE A 95 18.56 -23.83 -18.78
CA ILE A 95 18.36 -23.80 -20.24
C ILE A 95 19.72 -23.73 -20.96
N ALA A 96 20.63 -22.87 -20.51
CA ALA A 96 21.97 -22.76 -21.09
C ALA A 96 22.76 -24.07 -20.95
N CYS A 97 22.68 -24.74 -19.80
CA CYS A 97 23.38 -26.01 -19.55
C CYS A 97 22.87 -27.13 -20.47
N ILE A 98 21.54 -27.22 -20.67
CA ILE A 98 20.92 -28.21 -21.57
C ILE A 98 21.33 -27.95 -23.03
N LEU A 99 21.31 -26.69 -23.48
CA LEU A 99 21.73 -26.33 -24.83
C LEU A 99 23.22 -26.62 -25.07
N LEU A 100 24.08 -26.30 -24.10
CA LEU A 100 25.51 -26.56 -24.18
C LEU A 100 25.78 -28.08 -24.25
N TRP A 101 25.08 -28.88 -23.44
CA TRP A 101 25.16 -30.34 -23.49
C TRP A 101 24.71 -30.91 -24.84
N MET A 102 23.60 -30.39 -25.39
CA MET A 102 23.09 -30.81 -26.70
C MET A 102 24.08 -30.47 -27.83
N VAL A 103 24.71 -29.30 -27.80
CA VAL A 103 25.73 -28.90 -28.79
C VAL A 103 26.94 -29.83 -28.71
N ILE A 104 27.46 -30.10 -27.52
CA ILE A 104 28.60 -31.01 -27.32
C ILE A 104 28.28 -32.41 -27.85
N ASN A 105 27.12 -32.98 -27.49
CA ASN A 105 26.70 -34.30 -28.00
C ASN A 105 26.46 -34.31 -29.51
N HIS A 106 25.89 -33.25 -30.06
CA HIS A 106 25.64 -33.15 -31.50
C HIS A 106 26.94 -33.08 -32.32
N HIS A 107 28.00 -32.46 -31.79
CA HIS A 107 29.33 -32.52 -32.40
C HIS A 107 29.93 -33.94 -32.39
N GLN A 108 29.60 -34.78 -31.41
CA GLN A 108 30.04 -36.18 -31.39
C GLN A 108 29.33 -37.03 -32.45
N HIS A 109 28.03 -36.82 -32.68
CA HIS A 109 27.30 -37.55 -33.74
C HIS A 109 27.76 -37.19 -35.16
N LYS A 110 28.24 -35.96 -35.40
CA LYS A 110 28.83 -35.58 -36.70
C LYS A 110 30.21 -36.19 -36.95
N GLN A 111 30.95 -36.57 -35.91
CA GLN A 111 32.24 -37.26 -36.04
C GLN A 111 32.10 -38.80 -36.12
N ALA A 112 30.92 -39.33 -35.78
CA ALA A 112 30.61 -40.76 -35.77
C ALA A 112 29.74 -41.22 -36.97
N GLN A 113 29.87 -40.60 -38.15
CA GLN A 113 29.48 -41.28 -39.39
C GLN A 113 30.70 -42.08 -39.90
N PRO A 114 30.77 -43.39 -39.63
CA PRO A 114 31.78 -44.23 -40.25
C PRO A 114 31.48 -44.27 -41.76
N GLN A 115 32.53 -44.06 -42.56
CA GLN A 115 32.47 -44.29 -44.00
C GLN A 115 31.90 -45.70 -44.24
N LYS A 116 30.81 -45.75 -45.02
CA LYS A 116 30.23 -46.98 -45.56
C LYS A 116 31.31 -47.71 -46.37
N LYS A 117 32.04 -48.61 -45.72
CA LYS A 117 32.97 -49.54 -46.35
C LYS A 117 32.11 -50.60 -47.03
N VAL A 118 31.87 -50.40 -48.32
CA VAL A 118 31.23 -51.39 -49.19
C VAL A 118 32.27 -52.47 -49.44
N ASP A 119 32.40 -53.42 -48.52
CA ASP A 119 33.19 -54.62 -48.74
C ASP A 119 32.32 -55.59 -49.54
N VAL A 120 32.64 -55.73 -50.83
CA VAL A 120 32.08 -56.74 -51.73
C VAL A 120 32.66 -58.09 -51.32
N GLU A 121 31.90 -58.87 -50.56
CA GLU A 121 32.30 -60.21 -50.16
C GLU A 121 32.13 -61.18 -51.35
N LEU A 122 33.27 -61.54 -51.95
CA LEU A 122 33.38 -62.59 -52.97
C LEU A 122 33.03 -63.94 -52.34
N THR A 123 31.86 -64.49 -52.68
CA THR A 123 31.48 -65.87 -52.35
C THR A 123 32.42 -66.85 -53.05
N PRO A 124 33.15 -67.74 -52.34
CA PRO A 124 33.69 -68.93 -52.95
C PRO A 124 32.61 -70.02 -52.96
N ALA A 125 32.29 -70.53 -54.15
CA ALA A 125 31.34 -71.63 -54.32
C ALA A 125 31.92 -72.97 -53.83
N PRO A 126 31.10 -73.90 -53.29
CA PRO A 126 31.59 -75.17 -52.77
C PRO A 126 31.62 -76.28 -53.85
N HIS A 127 32.65 -77.12 -53.69
CA HIS A 127 32.92 -78.44 -54.30
C HIS A 127 33.39 -78.51 -55.76
#